data_AF-A0A935Q5R4-F1
#
_entry.id   AF-A0A935Q5R4-F1
#
_cell.length_a   1.000
_cell.length_b   1.000
_cell.length_c   1.000
_cell.angle_alpha   90.00
_cell.angle_beta   90.00
_cell.angle_gamma   90.00
#
_symmetry.space_group_name_H-M   'P 1'
#
loop_
_entity.id
_entity.type
_entity.pdbx_description
1 polymer ?
#
loop_
_entity_poly.entity_id
_entity_poly.type
_entity_poly.pdbx_seq_one_letter_code
_entity_poly.pdbx_strand_id
1 'polypeptide(L)'
;MLLSFLKIRAIVNGREIYPLLNTRPVVIPVLENNPRIVITDGYHITPPLKLVYKEMHTYCFNVVCAISDRQLLTGAIILSLLYISGLYTGFLVFKVFSFMPLIYLLFFYYLNRKEFIKLVPVLN
;
A
#
# COMPACT_ATOMS: atom_id res chain seq x y z
N MET A 1 -7.51 7.47 -3.80
CA MET A 1 -7.01 6.11 -3.53
C MET A 1 -6.04 6.15 -2.35
N LEU A 2 -6.06 5.15 -1.47
CA LEU A 2 -5.31 5.08 -0.19
C LEU A 2 -3.86 5.63 -0.24
N LEU A 3 -3.14 5.37 -1.33
CA LEU A 3 -1.76 5.82 -1.60
C LEU A 3 -1.59 7.36 -1.66
N SER A 4 -2.68 8.10 -1.91
CA SER A 4 -2.67 9.58 -1.94
C SER A 4 -2.40 10.24 -0.60
N PHE A 5 -2.68 9.54 0.50
CA PHE A 5 -2.38 10.02 1.85
C PHE A 5 -0.95 9.67 2.28
N LEU A 6 -0.33 8.68 1.65
CA LEU A 6 0.99 8.17 2.03
C LEU A 6 2.08 8.93 1.27
N LYS A 7 3.12 9.37 1.99
CA LYS A 7 4.29 10.03 1.39
C LYS A 7 5.27 8.98 0.88
N ILE A 8 4.94 8.37 -0.25
CA ILE A 8 5.72 7.26 -0.81
C ILE A 8 7.02 7.77 -1.43
N ARG A 9 8.10 7.02 -1.20
CA ARG A 9 9.44 7.27 -1.71
C ARG A 9 10.04 5.96 -2.21
N ALA A 10 10.78 6.04 -3.31
CA ALA A 10 11.66 4.98 -3.76
C ALA A 10 13.07 5.25 -3.22
N ILE A 11 13.70 4.23 -2.65
CA ILE A 11 15.09 4.25 -2.24
C ILE A 11 15.86 3.32 -3.17
N VAL A 12 16.88 3.85 -3.83
CA VAL A 12 17.76 3.10 -4.72
C VAL A 12 19.13 2.95 -4.07
N ASN A 13 19.62 1.70 -4.04
CA ASN A 13 20.91 1.31 -3.46
C ASN A 13 21.13 1.77 -2.01
N GLY A 14 20.05 2.05 -1.27
CA GLY A 14 20.10 2.50 0.12
C GLY A 14 20.59 3.93 0.33
N ARG A 15 20.81 4.71 -0.74
CA ARG A 15 21.36 6.08 -0.66
C ARG A 15 20.49 7.12 -1.34
N GLU A 16 19.99 6.81 -2.53
CA GLU A 16 19.24 7.77 -3.33
C GLU A 16 17.75 7.67 -3.00
N ILE A 17 17.11 8.80 -2.73
CA ILE A 17 15.70 8.85 -2.33
C ILE A 17 14.92 9.69 -3.36
N TYR A 18 13.92 9.07 -3.98
CA TYR A 18 13.06 9.69 -4.97
C TYR A 18 11.61 9.74 -4.47
N PRO A 19 11.00 10.93 -4.32
CA PRO A 19 9.59 11.03 -3.96
C PRO A 19 8.71 10.53 -5.11
N LEU A 20 7.79 9.62 -4.82
CA LEU A 20 6.83 9.09 -5.79
C LEU A 20 5.53 9.90 -5.71
N LEU A 21 5.35 10.79 -6.68
CA LEU A 21 4.14 11.61 -6.79
C LEU A 21 3.04 10.81 -7.51
N ASN A 22 1.83 10.81 -6.98
CA ASN A 22 0.70 10.06 -7.56
C ASN A 22 0.18 10.63 -8.89
N THR A 23 0.71 11.76 -9.35
CA THR A 23 0.25 12.47 -10.55
C THR A 23 1.10 12.16 -11.78
N ARG A 24 2.34 11.68 -11.61
CA ARG A 24 3.25 11.43 -12.74
C ARG A 24 4.19 10.26 -12.46
N PRO A 25 4.52 9.46 -13.49
CA PRO A 25 5.57 8.47 -13.35
C PRO A 25 6.90 9.15 -13.03
N VAL A 26 7.69 8.51 -12.17
CA VAL A 26 9.03 8.97 -11.80
C VAL A 26 10.04 8.09 -12.51
N VAL A 27 10.88 8.71 -13.34
CA VAL A 27 11.97 8.02 -14.04
C VAL A 27 13.23 8.16 -13.20
N ILE A 28 13.82 7.03 -12.82
CA ILE A 28 15.04 6.98 -12.02
C ILE A 28 16.16 6.43 -12.91
N PRO A 29 17.14 7.26 -13.33
CA PRO A 29 18.28 6.77 -14.08
C PRO A 29 19.17 5.94 -13.15
N VAL A 30 19.55 4.75 -13.59
CA VAL A 30 20.44 3.86 -12.84
C VAL A 30 21.69 3.61 -13.67
N LEU A 31 22.86 3.93 -13.12
CA LEU A 31 24.15 3.75 -13.78
C LEU A 31 24.81 2.40 -13.43
N GLU A 32 24.48 1.84 -12.27
CA GLU A 32 25.08 0.60 -11.77
C GLU A 32 24.27 -0.63 -12.19
N ASN A 33 24.97 -1.72 -12.52
CA ASN A 33 24.32 -2.99 -12.78
C ASN A 33 23.86 -3.62 -11.46
N ASN A 34 22.61 -4.10 -11.44
CA ASN A 34 21.92 -4.68 -10.31
C ASN A 34 21.46 -3.71 -9.19
N PRO A 35 20.66 -2.69 -9.49
CA PRO A 35 20.15 -1.82 -8.45
C PRO A 35 19.25 -2.60 -7.48
N ARG A 36 19.28 -2.16 -6.21
CA ARG A 36 18.33 -2.57 -5.19
C ARG A 36 17.32 -1.45 -4.98
N ILE A 37 16.06 -1.74 -5.21
CA ILE A 37 14.97 -0.79 -5.05
C ILE A 37 14.12 -1.19 -3.86
N VAL A 38 13.83 -0.22 -3.01
CA VAL A 38 12.92 -0.34 -1.87
C VAL A 38 11.90 0.78 -1.95
N ILE A 39 10.63 0.48 -1.76
CA ILE A 39 9.59 1.50 -1.63
C ILE A 39 9.22 1.64 -0.16
N THR A 40 9.04 2.87 0.28
CA THR A 40 8.64 3.17 1.66
C THR A 40 7.81 4.43 1.78
N ASP A 41 6.93 4.47 2.78
CA ASP A 41 6.25 5.69 3.24
C ASP A 41 6.83 6.21 4.58
N GLY A 42 7.92 5.60 5.08
CA GLY A 42 8.52 5.85 6.38
C GLY A 42 8.14 4.84 7.47
N TYR A 43 7.03 4.11 7.32
CA TYR A 43 6.58 3.09 8.28
C TYR A 43 6.54 1.69 7.65
N HIS A 44 5.98 1.58 6.45
CA HIS A 44 6.00 0.40 5.60
C HIS A 44 7.23 0.43 4.72
N ILE A 45 7.91 -0.70 4.61
CA ILE A 45 9.16 -0.84 3.83
C ILE A 45 9.08 -2.14 3.07
N THR A 46 9.06 -2.07 1.74
CA THR A 46 9.03 -3.28 0.90
C THR A 46 10.35 -4.06 1.03
N PRO A 47 10.33 -5.39 0.82
CA PRO A 47 11.58 -6.13 0.65
C PRO A 47 12.38 -5.54 -0.54
N PRO A 48 13.73 -5.57 -0.46
CA PRO A 48 14.57 -5.04 -1.52
C PRO A 48 14.43 -5.87 -2.80
N LEU A 49 14.00 -5.21 -3.87
CA LEU A 49 13.92 -5.81 -5.20
C LEU A 49 15.23 -5.56 -5.94
N LYS A 50 15.93 -6.62 -6.33
CA LYS A 50 17.15 -6.54 -7.13
C LYS A 50 16.78 -6.70 -8.61
N LEU A 51 17.02 -5.67 -9.41
CA LEU A 51 16.83 -5.74 -10.88
C LEU A 51 18.10 -6.28 -11.55
N VAL A 52 17.99 -6.82 -12.76
CA VAL A 52 19.14 -7.29 -13.55
C VAL A 52 18.99 -6.76 -14.98
N TYR A 53 19.72 -5.71 -15.33
CA TYR A 53 19.62 -5.01 -16.62
C TYR A 53 20.29 -5.75 -17.80
N LYS A 54 20.41 -7.08 -17.76
CA LYS A 54 21.07 -7.84 -18.83
C LYS A 54 20.27 -7.85 -20.15
N GLU A 55 18.94 -7.77 -20.08
CA GLU A 55 18.05 -7.99 -21.23
C GLU A 55 17.10 -6.82 -21.53
N MET A 56 16.80 -5.97 -20.54
CA MET A 56 15.93 -4.80 -20.72
C MET A 56 16.61 -3.55 -20.19
N HIS A 57 16.52 -2.44 -20.95
CA HIS A 57 17.08 -1.15 -20.56
C HIS A 57 16.17 -0.37 -19.57
N THR A 58 14.90 -0.74 -19.47
CA THR A 58 13.90 -0.05 -18.65
C THR A 58 12.98 -1.05 -17.98
N TYR A 59 12.71 -0.87 -16.69
CA TYR A 59 11.67 -1.61 -15.96
C TYR A 59 10.61 -0.64 -15.44
N CYS A 60 9.34 -0.96 -15.69
CA CYS A 60 8.20 -0.19 -15.24
C CYS A 60 7.52 -0.92 -14.06
N PHE A 61 7.27 -0.20 -12.97
CA PHE A 61 6.58 -0.74 -11.81
C PHE A 61 5.46 0.19 -11.37
N ASN A 62 4.32 -0.41 -11.03
CA ASN A 62 3.25 0.24 -10.29
C ASN A 62 3.45 0.00 -8.80
N VAL A 63 3.33 1.06 -8.01
CA VAL A 63 3.27 0.96 -6.56
C VAL A 63 1.82 0.84 -6.14
N VAL A 64 1.48 -0.27 -5.49
CA VAL A 64 0.12 -0.56 -5.02
C VAL A 64 0.11 -0.84 -3.52
N CYS A 65 -1.03 -0.63 -2.88
CA CYS A 65 -1.26 -1.10 -1.51
C CYS A 65 -1.87 -2.51 -1.51
N ALA A 66 -1.60 -3.27 -0.46
CA ALA A 66 -2.22 -4.57 -0.22
C ALA A 66 -3.73 -4.47 0.03
N ILE A 67 -4.20 -3.34 0.56
CA ILE A 67 -5.61 -3.02 0.70
C ILE A 67 -6.04 -2.15 -0.47
N SER A 68 -7.05 -2.63 -1.20
CA SER A 68 -7.68 -1.89 -2.30
C SER A 68 -8.76 -0.93 -1.79
N ASP A 69 -9.03 0.13 -2.54
CA ASP A 69 -10.12 1.07 -2.23
C ASP A 69 -11.49 0.36 -2.20
N ARG A 70 -11.67 -0.72 -2.98
CA ARG A 70 -12.90 -1.54 -2.94
C ARG A 70 -13.06 -2.24 -1.60
N GLN A 71 -12.00 -2.81 -1.04
CA GLN A 71 -12.04 -3.44 0.27
C GLN A 71 -12.33 -2.41 1.37
N LEU A 72 -11.75 -1.22 1.28
CA LEU A 72 -12.03 -0.12 2.21
C LEU A 72 -13.51 0.28 2.16
N LEU A 73 -14.07 0.44 0.96
CA LEU A 73 -15.48 0.78 0.75
C LEU A 73 -16.41 -0.31 1.30
N THR A 74 -16.15 -1.58 0.98
CA THR A 74 -16.94 -2.70 1.49
C THR A 74 -16.89 -2.76 3.02
N GLY A 75 -15.71 -2.56 3.63
CA GLY A 75 -15.57 -2.50 5.08
C GLY A 75 -16.38 -1.35 5.71
N ALA A 76 -16.37 -0.17 5.07
CA ALA A 76 -17.16 0.98 5.52
C ALA A 76 -18.67 0.75 5.42
N ILE A 77 -19.14 0.11 4.35
CA ILE A 77 -20.55 -0.26 4.17
C ILE A 77 -20.98 -1.26 5.26
N ILE A 78 -20.21 -2.33 5.47
CA ILE A 78 -20.51 -3.35 6.49
C ILE A 78 -20.58 -2.73 7.89
N LEU A 79 -19.59 -1.90 8.24
CA LEU A 79 -19.57 -1.17 9.51
C LEU A 79 -20.83 -0.33 9.67
N SER A 80 -21.21 0.44 8.64
CA SER A 80 -22.38 1.32 8.69
C SER A 80 -23.67 0.54 8.88
N LEU A 81 -23.86 -0.56 8.15
CA LEU A 81 -25.05 -1.41 8.25
C LEU A 81 -25.18 -2.06 9.63
N LEU A 82 -24.09 -2.61 10.17
CA LEU A 82 -24.08 -3.23 11.50
C LEU A 82 -24.34 -2.20 12.60
N TYR A 83 -23.74 -1.01 12.47
CA TYR A 83 -23.94 0.07 13.44
C TYR A 83 -25.40 0.57 13.46
N ILE A 84 -25.99 0.81 12.28
CA ILE A 84 -27.39 1.21 12.15
C ILE A 84 -28.33 0.12 12.69
N SER A 85 -28.05 -1.16 12.37
CA SER A 85 -28.83 -2.28 12.89
C SER A 85 -28.75 -2.38 14.42
N GLY A 86 -27.56 -2.20 15.01
CA GLY A 86 -27.38 -2.15 16.46
C GLY A 86 -28.04 -0.93 17.13
N LEU A 87 -28.12 0.19 16.43
CA LEU A 87 -28.90 1.36 16.87
C LEU A 87 -30.40 1.05 16.90
N TYR A 88 -30.94 0.51 15.81
CA TYR A 88 -32.37 0.23 15.67
C TYR A 88 -32.86 -0.87 16.62
N THR A 89 -32.08 -1.94 16.77
CA THR A 89 -32.45 -3.09 17.60
C THR A 89 -32.14 -2.89 19.09
N GLY A 90 -31.35 -1.87 19.45
CA GLY A 90 -30.88 -1.66 20.82
C GLY A 90 -29.81 -2.65 21.31
N PHE A 91 -29.47 -3.67 20.52
CA PHE A 91 -28.46 -4.66 20.89
C PHE A 91 -27.05 -4.08 20.82
N LEU A 92 -26.41 -3.96 21.99
CA LEU A 92 -25.04 -3.46 22.15
C LEU A 92 -24.03 -4.32 21.38
N VAL A 93 -24.29 -5.63 21.26
CA VAL A 93 -23.46 -6.59 20.52
C VAL A 93 -23.21 -6.12 19.08
N PHE A 94 -24.24 -5.74 18.32
CA PHE A 94 -24.07 -5.28 16.94
C PHE A 94 -23.27 -3.99 16.84
N LYS A 95 -23.37 -3.09 17.83
CA LYS A 95 -22.55 -1.88 17.88
C LYS A 95 -21.08 -2.21 18.06
N VAL A 96 -20.74 -3.15 18.94
CA VAL A 96 -19.34 -3.58 19.15
C VAL A 96 -18.79 -4.28 17.91
N PHE A 97 -19.55 -5.23 17.34
CA PHE A 97 -19.13 -5.96 16.15
C PHE A 97 -19.03 -5.08 14.90
N SER A 98 -19.76 -3.97 14.84
CA SER A 98 -19.65 -3.00 13.74
C SER A 98 -18.23 -2.44 13.59
N PHE A 99 -17.43 -2.40 14.66
CA PHE A 99 -16.04 -1.93 14.61
C PHE A 99 -15.05 -3.01 14.16
N MET A 100 -15.45 -4.28 14.02
CA MET A 100 -14.53 -5.33 13.59
C MET A 100 -13.84 -5.06 12.25
N PRO A 101 -14.53 -4.57 11.19
CA PRO A 101 -13.86 -4.19 9.94
C PRO A 101 -12.77 -3.13 10.14
N LEU A 102 -13.00 -2.16 11.02
CA LEU A 102 -12.04 -1.11 11.34
C LEU A 102 -10.84 -1.66 12.11
N ILE A 103 -11.09 -2.48 13.14
CA ILE A 103 -10.04 -3.12 13.94
C ILE A 103 -9.18 -4.02 13.07
N TYR A 104 -9.80 -4.83 12.20
CA TYR A 104 -9.11 -5.69 11.25
C TYR A 104 -8.20 -4.89 10.32
N LEU A 105 -8.70 -3.77 9.78
CA LEU A 105 -7.92 -2.91 8.90
C LEU A 105 -6.73 -2.29 9.62
N LEU A 106 -6.92 -1.79 10.85
CA LEU A 106 -5.84 -1.26 11.66
C LEU A 106 -4.80 -2.33 11.98
N PHE A 107 -5.24 -3.51 12.41
CA PHE A 107 -4.36 -4.64 12.68
C PHE A 107 -3.51 -5.00 11.45
N PHE A 108 -4.14 -5.08 10.28
CA PHE A 108 -3.45 -5.35 9.03
C PHE A 108 -2.44 -4.25 8.68
N TYR A 109 -2.84 -2.98 8.78
CA TYR A 109 -1.96 -1.83 8.52
C TYR A 109 -0.75 -1.82 9.46
N TYR A 110 -0.96 -1.98 10.76
CA TYR A 110 0.13 -1.86 11.73
C TYR A 110 1.08 -3.06 11.74
N LEU A 111 0.58 -4.27 11.51
CA LEU A 111 1.39 -5.48 11.61
C LEU A 111 2.06 -5.89 10.29
N ASN A 112 1.40 -5.70 9.14
CA ASN A 112 1.96 -6.13 7.86
C ASN A 112 2.88 -5.08 7.23
N ARG A 113 3.87 -4.62 7.99
CA ARG A 113 4.79 -3.53 7.60
C ARG A 113 5.50 -3.74 6.27
N LYS A 114 5.86 -5.00 5.95
CA LYS A 114 6.68 -5.32 4.77
C LYS A 114 5.89 -5.57 3.49
N GLU A 115 4.64 -5.98 3.63
CA GLU A 115 3.82 -6.43 2.50
C GLU A 115 2.69 -5.46 2.18
N PHE A 116 2.51 -4.43 3.00
CA PHE A 116 1.47 -3.44 2.80
C PHE A 116 1.66 -2.65 1.50
N ILE A 117 2.90 -2.27 1.18
CA ILE A 117 3.25 -1.67 -0.11
C ILE A 117 3.80 -2.77 -1.02
N LYS A 118 3.40 -2.79 -2.28
CA LYS A 118 3.85 -3.76 -3.26
C LYS A 118 4.29 -3.06 -4.54
N LEU A 119 5.39 -3.56 -5.11
CA LEU A 119 5.85 -3.23 -6.45
C LEU A 119 5.29 -4.29 -7.40
N VAL A 120 4.45 -3.88 -8.33
CA VAL A 120 3.88 -4.78 -9.36
C VAL A 120 4.50 -4.38 -10.69
N PRO A 121 5.18 -5.30 -11.41
CA PRO A 121 5.73 -4.99 -12.73
C PRO A 121 4.59 -4.68 -13.70
N VAL A 122 4.76 -3.63 -14.50
CA VAL A 122 3.90 -3.34 -15.64
C VAL A 122 4.49 -4.13 -16.80
N LEU A 123 3.83 -5.22 -17.18
CA LEU A 123 4.13 -5.92 -18.42
C LEU A 123 3.73 -4.98 -19.56
N ASN A 124 4.71 -4.61 -20.40
CA ASN A 124 4.45 -3.98 -21.69
C ASN A 124 3.86 -5.00 -22.66
#